data_AF-A0A849UAT5-F1
#
_entry.id   AF-A0A849UAT5-F1
#
_cell.length_a   1.000
_cell.length_b   1.000
_cell.length_c   1.000
_cell.angle_alpha   90.00
_cell.angle_beta   90.00
_cell.angle_gamma   90.00
#
_symmetry.space_group_name_H-M   'P 1'
#
loop_
_entity.id
_entity.type
_entity.pdbx_description
1 polymer ?
#
loop_
_entity_poly.entity_id
_entity_poly.type
_entity_poly.pdbx_seq_one_letter_code
_entity_poly.pdbx_strand_id
1 'polypeptide(L)'
;MKIRVIIKKLSNPRVRWRLKVGLSVWAAAILLGMAFKMTYDIGHFNAQTLKKDKNAGLAIGPPTLTIESAQRIVAGALREDPLNPKTVVTQVLDNNYKLSNILIDSNGLKKIAWIIDMRLFFIGDLFNDEGYNLTEGIEQQQNIPHSEH
;
A
#
# COMPACT_ATOMS: atom_id res chain seq x y z
N MET A 1 -11.20 63.48 25.85
CA MET A 1 -12.31 63.27 26.82
C MET A 1 -12.69 61.79 27.01
N LYS A 2 -12.79 60.97 25.94
CA LYS A 2 -13.29 59.58 26.00
C LYS A 2 -12.42 58.57 26.81
N ILE A 3 -11.09 58.71 26.76
CA ILE A 3 -10.15 57.79 27.45
C ILE A 3 -10.22 57.93 28.98
N ARG A 4 -10.39 59.15 29.51
CA ARG A 4 -10.53 59.40 30.95
C ARG A 4 -11.77 58.72 31.55
N VAL A 5 -12.87 58.62 30.78
CA VAL A 5 -14.10 57.94 31.23
C VAL A 5 -13.88 56.43 31.36
N ILE A 6 -13.14 55.84 30.42
CA ILE A 6 -12.77 54.42 30.44
C ILE A 6 -11.89 54.10 31.66
N ILE A 7 -10.89 54.94 31.95
CA ILE A 7 -10.01 54.80 33.12
C ILE A 7 -10.81 54.89 34.43
N LYS A 8 -11.77 55.82 34.52
CA LYS A 8 -12.64 55.96 35.71
C LYS A 8 -13.51 54.72 35.92
N LYS A 9 -13.99 54.09 34.84
CA LYS A 9 -14.81 52.87 34.87
C LYS A 9 -13.99 51.63 35.24
N LEU A 10 -12.71 51.58 34.85
CA LEU A 10 -11.73 50.55 35.24
C LEU A 10 -11.29 50.63 36.71
N SER A 11 -11.45 51.79 37.34
CA SER A 11 -11.18 51.99 38.78
C SER A 11 -12.22 51.32 39.68
N ASN A 12 -13.39 50.94 39.14
CA ASN A 12 -14.42 50.23 39.89
C ASN A 12 -13.98 48.77 40.15
N PRO A 13 -13.90 48.32 41.42
CA PRO A 13 -13.39 47.00 41.77
C PRO A 13 -14.17 45.84 41.12
N ARG A 14 -15.49 45.99 40.94
CA ARG A 14 -16.32 44.95 40.29
C ARG A 14 -16.02 44.82 38.80
N VAL A 15 -15.74 45.93 38.12
CA VAL A 15 -15.42 45.96 36.68
C VAL A 15 -14.02 45.40 36.45
N ARG A 16 -13.06 45.77 37.29
CA ARG A 16 -11.68 45.26 37.23
C ARG A 16 -11.61 43.76 37.45
N TRP A 17 -12.42 43.22 38.36
CA TRP A 17 -12.49 41.78 38.61
C TRP A 17 -13.07 41.02 37.41
N ARG A 18 -14.18 41.47 36.84
CA ARG A 18 -14.78 40.87 35.62
C ARG A 18 -13.83 40.92 34.42
N LEU A 19 -13.07 42.01 34.27
CA LEU A 19 -12.10 42.14 33.19
C LEU A 19 -10.93 41.16 33.35
N LYS A 20 -10.43 40.97 34.57
CA LYS A 20 -9.38 39.98 34.86
C LYS A 20 -9.83 38.56 34.55
N VAL A 21 -11.05 38.20 34.95
CA VAL A 21 -11.63 36.88 34.66
C VAL A 21 -11.83 36.71 33.14
N GLY A 22 -12.38 37.71 32.46
CA GLY A 22 -12.55 37.68 31.00
C GLY A 22 -11.21 37.50 30.27
N LEU A 23 -10.17 38.22 30.70
CA LEU A 23 -8.82 38.06 30.14
C LEU A 23 -8.24 36.67 30.40
N SER A 24 -8.42 36.11 31.60
CA SER A 24 -7.86 34.80 31.92
C SER A 24 -8.54 33.68 31.12
N VAL A 25 -9.85 33.76 30.93
CA VAL A 25 -10.60 32.81 30.09
C VAL A 25 -10.15 32.89 28.64
N TRP A 26 -9.95 34.10 28.11
CA TRP A 26 -9.42 34.28 26.75
C TRP A 26 -8.02 33.72 26.58
N ALA A 27 -7.12 33.96 27.55
CA ALA A 27 -5.77 33.41 27.53
C ALA A 27 -5.79 31.87 27.56
N ALA A 28 -6.65 31.27 28.38
CA ALA A 28 -6.82 29.83 28.44
C ALA A 28 -7.34 29.24 27.12
N ALA A 29 -8.31 29.90 26.48
CA ALA A 29 -8.84 29.47 25.18
C ALA A 29 -7.77 29.50 24.07
N ILE A 30 -6.94 30.54 24.04
CA ILE A 30 -5.83 30.67 23.08
C ILE A 30 -4.81 29.54 23.27
N LEU A 31 -4.41 29.27 24.52
CA LEU A 31 -3.48 28.17 24.84
C LEU A 31 -4.06 26.81 24.44
N LEU A 32 -5.35 26.58 24.70
CA LEU A 32 -6.01 25.33 24.31
C LEU A 32 -6.02 25.16 22.79
N GLY A 33 -6.36 26.22 22.04
CA GLY A 33 -6.35 26.22 20.58
C GLY A 33 -4.96 25.96 19.98
N MET A 34 -3.92 26.55 20.58
CA MET A 34 -2.52 26.29 20.18
C MET A 34 -2.11 24.83 20.45
N ALA A 35 -2.51 24.26 21.59
CA ALA A 35 -2.23 22.86 21.92
C ALA A 35 -2.88 21.91 20.89
N PHE A 36 -4.17 22.13 20.58
CA PHE A 36 -4.86 21.35 19.54
C PHE A 36 -4.18 21.47 18.17
N LYS A 37 -3.76 22.67 17.78
CA LYS A 37 -3.04 22.88 16.51
C LYS A 37 -1.70 22.13 16.50
N MET A 38 -0.91 22.22 17.56
CA MET A 38 0.35 21.48 17.66
C MET A 38 0.13 19.97 17.59
N THR A 39 -0.84 19.43 18.32
CA THR A 39 -1.14 17.99 18.27
C THR A 39 -1.63 17.56 16.88
N TYR A 40 -2.45 18.39 16.22
CA TYR A 40 -2.89 18.13 14.85
C TYR A 40 -1.73 18.17 13.85
N ASP A 41 -0.85 19.17 13.93
CA ASP A 41 0.30 19.30 13.04
C ASP A 41 1.33 18.18 13.27
N ILE A 42 1.59 17.78 14.53
CA ILE A 42 2.46 16.64 14.85
C ILE A 42 1.84 15.33 14.36
N GLY A 43 0.54 15.11 14.59
CA GLY A 43 -0.17 13.93 14.11
C GLY A 43 -0.22 13.86 12.58
N HIS A 44 -0.40 15.01 11.92
CA HIS A 44 -0.43 15.11 10.47
C HIS A 44 0.96 14.91 9.85
N PHE A 45 2.01 15.46 10.47
CA PHE A 45 3.39 15.22 10.08
C PHE A 45 3.75 13.74 10.25
N ASN A 46 3.39 13.13 11.39
CA ASN A 46 3.66 11.71 11.66
C ASN A 46 2.92 10.78 10.68
N ALA A 47 1.70 11.14 10.27
CA ALA A 47 0.96 10.40 9.25
C ALA A 47 1.57 10.56 7.84
N GLN A 48 2.11 11.73 7.51
CA GLN A 48 2.81 11.95 6.25
C GLN A 48 4.16 11.23 6.22
N THR A 49 4.93 11.23 7.31
CA THR A 49 6.18 10.45 7.42
C THR A 49 5.90 8.96 7.39
N LEU A 50 4.87 8.44 8.09
CA LEU A 50 4.50 7.02 7.97
C LEU A 50 4.14 6.62 6.53
N LYS A 51 3.43 7.48 5.79
CA LYS A 51 3.13 7.25 4.37
C LYS A 51 4.40 7.30 3.51
N LYS A 52 5.31 8.21 3.81
CA LYS A 52 6.56 8.38 3.06
C LYS A 52 7.54 7.25 3.32
N ASP A 53 7.64 6.75 4.55
CA ASP A 53 8.49 5.62 4.93
C ASP A 53 7.92 4.29 4.40
N LYS A 54 6.59 4.12 4.40
CA LYS A 54 5.93 3.00 3.72
C LYS A 54 6.18 2.99 2.20
N ASN A 55 6.36 4.16 1.60
CA ASN A 55 6.69 4.31 0.17
C ASN A 55 8.21 4.31 -0.11
N ALA A 56 9.05 4.67 0.87
CA ALA A 56 10.51 4.67 0.74
C ALA A 56 11.12 3.26 0.77
N GLY A 57 10.40 2.26 1.30
CA GLY A 57 10.76 0.85 1.22
C GLY A 57 10.37 0.17 -0.11
N LEU A 58 9.64 0.84 -0.99
CA LEU A 58 9.27 0.33 -2.31
C LEU A 58 10.28 0.87 -3.34
N ALA A 59 11.21 0.01 -3.75
CA ALA A 59 12.22 0.31 -4.76
C ALA A 59 11.59 1.01 -5.98
N ILE A 60 12.16 2.15 -6.36
CA ILE A 60 11.73 3.02 -7.47
C ILE A 60 12.24 2.43 -8.80
N GLY A 61 11.86 1.19 -9.07
CA GLY A 61 12.05 0.52 -10.35
C GLY A 61 10.76 -0.22 -10.71
N PRO A 62 10.52 -0.53 -12.00
CA PRO A 62 9.43 -1.44 -12.35
C PRO A 62 9.62 -2.73 -11.52
N PRO A 63 8.60 -3.22 -10.79
CA PRO A 63 8.75 -4.41 -9.99
C PRO A 63 9.11 -5.57 -10.92
N THR A 64 10.31 -6.09 -10.76
CA THR A 64 10.77 -7.27 -11.50
C THR A 64 10.27 -8.51 -10.79
N LEU A 65 9.60 -9.37 -11.54
CA LEU A 65 9.16 -10.67 -11.08
C LEU A 65 10.39 -11.59 -10.95
N THR A 66 10.88 -11.73 -9.72
CA THR A 66 11.90 -12.73 -9.37
C THR A 66 11.25 -14.08 -9.10
N ILE A 67 12.00 -15.19 -9.23
CA ILE A 67 11.52 -16.54 -8.92
C ILE A 67 10.95 -16.62 -7.50
N GLU A 68 11.60 -16.00 -6.52
CA GLU A 68 11.13 -15.98 -5.13
C GLU A 68 9.79 -15.24 -4.98
N SER A 69 9.64 -14.10 -5.67
CA SER A 69 8.39 -13.33 -5.65
C SER A 69 7.26 -14.10 -6.36
N ALA A 70 7.56 -14.74 -7.49
CA ALA A 70 6.63 -15.60 -8.20
C ALA A 70 6.21 -16.80 -7.34
N GLN A 71 7.15 -17.46 -6.65
CA GLN A 71 6.87 -18.55 -5.73
C GLN A 71 5.92 -18.13 -4.62
N ARG A 72 6.14 -16.94 -4.03
CA ARG A 72 5.28 -16.40 -2.98
C ARG A 72 3.87 -16.08 -3.50
N ILE A 73 3.77 -15.56 -4.72
CA ILE A 73 2.50 -15.28 -5.40
C ILE A 73 1.75 -16.60 -5.65
N VAL A 74 2.43 -17.63 -6.18
CA VAL A 74 1.85 -18.94 -6.48
C VAL A 74 1.40 -19.64 -5.20
N ALA A 75 2.28 -19.75 -4.20
CA ALA A 75 1.95 -20.38 -2.93
C ALA A 75 0.80 -19.65 -2.22
N GLY A 76 0.80 -18.31 -2.25
CA GLY A 76 -0.28 -17.50 -1.68
C GLY A 76 -1.62 -17.70 -2.41
N ALA A 77 -1.61 -17.76 -3.74
CA ALA A 77 -2.81 -17.95 -4.54
C ALA A 77 -3.40 -19.37 -4.40
N LEU A 78 -2.54 -20.38 -4.34
CA LEU A 78 -2.93 -21.79 -4.15
C LEU A 78 -3.17 -22.16 -2.68
N ARG A 79 -2.99 -21.21 -1.74
CA ARG A 79 -3.10 -21.42 -0.28
C ARG A 79 -2.20 -22.55 0.22
N GLU A 80 -1.02 -22.66 -0.36
CA GLU A 80 0.01 -23.61 0.04
C GLU A 80 0.94 -22.99 1.10
N ASP A 81 1.64 -23.85 1.84
CA ASP A 81 2.69 -23.41 2.76
C ASP A 81 3.86 -22.83 1.96
N PRO A 82 4.26 -21.55 2.15
CA PRO A 82 5.40 -20.97 1.45
C PRO A 82 6.74 -21.67 1.76
N LEU A 83 6.85 -22.36 2.90
CA LEU A 83 8.07 -23.07 3.32
C LEU A 83 8.15 -24.50 2.76
N ASN A 84 7.01 -25.07 2.37
CA ASN A 84 6.94 -26.39 1.76
C ASN A 84 5.82 -26.44 0.69
N PRO A 85 5.96 -25.68 -0.40
CA PRO A 85 4.95 -25.61 -1.44
C PRO A 85 4.92 -26.91 -2.23
N LYS A 86 3.71 -27.38 -2.57
CA LYS A 86 3.51 -28.52 -3.48
C LYS A 86 3.75 -28.11 -4.93
N THR A 87 3.54 -26.83 -5.23
CA THR A 87 3.70 -26.23 -6.55
C THR A 87 4.90 -25.29 -6.53
N VAL A 88 5.93 -25.60 -7.31
CA VAL A 88 7.22 -24.89 -7.33
C VAL A 88 7.37 -24.14 -8.64
N VAL A 89 7.74 -22.86 -8.57
CA VAL A 89 8.10 -22.03 -9.73
C VAL A 89 9.53 -22.39 -10.12
N THR A 90 9.70 -22.98 -11.31
CA THR A 90 11.01 -23.38 -11.81
C THR A 90 11.66 -22.29 -12.64
N GLN A 91 10.87 -21.45 -13.32
CA GLN A 91 11.39 -20.43 -14.22
C GLN A 91 10.41 -19.26 -14.41
N VAL A 92 10.96 -18.06 -14.63
CA VAL A 92 10.23 -16.90 -15.16
C VAL A 92 10.60 -16.77 -16.64
N LEU A 93 9.61 -16.89 -17.52
CA LEU A 93 9.80 -16.88 -18.99
C LEU A 93 9.72 -15.46 -19.55
N ASP A 94 8.79 -14.65 -19.04
CA ASP A 94 8.67 -13.22 -19.33
C ASP A 94 8.57 -12.46 -18.02
N ASN A 95 9.35 -11.38 -17.89
CA ASN A 95 9.49 -10.56 -16.69
C ASN A 95 8.82 -9.18 -16.84
N ASN A 96 7.79 -9.10 -17.68
CA ASN A 96 7.00 -7.88 -17.78
C ASN A 96 6.02 -7.76 -16.60
N TYR A 97 6.17 -6.68 -15.82
CA TYR A 97 5.37 -6.42 -14.61
C TYR A 97 3.84 -6.47 -14.80
N LYS A 98 3.34 -6.23 -16.02
CA LYS A 98 1.90 -6.29 -16.33
C LYS A 98 1.42 -7.71 -16.62
N LEU A 99 2.24 -8.47 -17.34
CA LEU A 99 1.91 -9.80 -17.81
C LEU A 99 3.20 -10.60 -17.83
N SER A 100 3.32 -11.57 -16.94
CA SER A 100 4.47 -12.45 -16.85
C SER A 100 4.02 -13.89 -16.96
N ASN A 101 4.86 -14.68 -17.64
CA ASN A 101 4.64 -16.11 -17.81
C ASN A 101 5.67 -16.83 -16.96
N ILE A 102 5.22 -17.76 -16.15
CA ILE A 102 6.08 -18.57 -15.28
C ILE A 102 5.86 -20.04 -15.58
N LEU A 103 6.92 -20.82 -15.42
CA LEU A 103 6.86 -22.26 -15.43
C LEU A 103 6.70 -22.74 -14.00
N ILE A 104 5.64 -23.51 -13.75
CA ILE A 104 5.39 -24.17 -12.47
C ILE A 104 5.50 -25.67 -12.63
N ASP A 105 5.97 -26.34 -11.59
CA ASP A 105 5.97 -27.79 -11.45
C ASP A 105 5.09 -28.15 -10.25
N SER A 106 4.07 -28.98 -10.50
CA SER A 106 3.22 -29.55 -9.46
C SER A 106 3.26 -31.07 -9.58
N ASN A 107 3.87 -31.73 -8.60
CA ASN A 107 4.02 -33.19 -8.56
C ASN A 107 4.64 -33.81 -9.83
N GLY A 108 5.61 -33.14 -10.45
CA GLY A 108 6.30 -33.60 -11.66
C GLY A 108 5.60 -33.24 -12.96
N LEU A 109 4.45 -32.57 -12.89
CA LEU A 109 3.75 -32.01 -14.05
C LEU A 109 4.12 -30.54 -14.21
N LYS A 110 4.83 -30.25 -15.29
CA LYS A 110 5.20 -28.89 -15.67
C LYS A 110 4.03 -28.22 -16.40
N LYS A 111 3.65 -27.03 -15.95
CA LYS A 111 2.58 -26.22 -16.54
C LYS A 111 3.00 -24.75 -16.62
N ILE A 112 2.49 -24.04 -17.60
CA ILE A 112 2.64 -22.59 -17.68
C ILE A 112 1.56 -21.93 -16.82
N ALA A 113 1.96 -20.92 -16.07
CA ALA A 113 1.05 -20.07 -15.31
C ALA A 113 1.26 -18.59 -15.64
N TRP A 114 0.15 -17.86 -15.60
CA TRP A 114 0.08 -16.47 -16.01
C TRP A 114 -0.09 -15.58 -14.78
N ILE A 115 0.84 -14.64 -14.63
CA ILE A 115 0.83 -13.60 -13.60
C ILE A 115 0.47 -12.28 -14.25
N ILE A 116 -0.62 -11.67 -13.78
CA ILE A 116 -1.09 -10.35 -14.22
C ILE A 116 -1.00 -9.41 -13.02
N ASP A 117 -0.35 -8.26 -13.18
CA ASP A 117 -0.16 -7.27 -12.12
C ASP A 117 0.33 -7.89 -10.78
N MET A 118 1.34 -8.77 -10.85
CA MET A 118 1.92 -9.49 -9.69
C MET A 118 0.92 -10.37 -8.93
N ARG A 119 -0.12 -10.86 -9.61
CA ARG A 119 -1.09 -11.83 -9.06
C ARG A 119 -1.20 -13.01 -10.00
N LEU A 120 -1.23 -14.22 -9.44
CA LEU A 120 -1.53 -15.43 -10.20
C LEU A 120 -2.98 -15.33 -10.69
N PHE A 121 -3.17 -15.29 -12.01
CA PHE A 121 -4.50 -15.14 -12.61
C PHE A 121 -5.02 -16.48 -13.10
N PHE A 122 -4.15 -17.27 -13.73
CA PHE A 122 -4.56 -18.50 -14.38
C PHE A 122 -3.41 -19.50 -14.49
N ILE A 123 -3.75 -20.79 -14.43
CA ILE A 123 -2.87 -21.93 -14.64
C ILE A 123 -3.54 -22.80 -15.70
N GLY A 124 -2.86 -23.07 -16.83
CA GLY A 124 -3.39 -23.90 -17.93
C GLY A 124 -3.58 -23.13 -19.23
N ASP A 125 -4.55 -23.55 -20.05
CA ASP A 125 -4.77 -23.07 -21.42
C ASP A 125 -5.42 -21.69 -21.53
N LEU A 126 -4.65 -20.72 -22.04
CA LEU A 126 -5.11 -19.38 -22.33
C LEU A 126 -5.44 -19.25 -23.82
N PHE A 127 -6.72 -19.07 -24.15
CA PHE A 127 -7.19 -18.90 -25.51
C PHE A 127 -7.29 -17.42 -25.90
N ASN A 128 -6.94 -17.08 -27.14
CA ASN A 128 -7.23 -15.76 -27.70
C ASN A 128 -8.67 -15.67 -28.25
N ASP A 129 -9.06 -14.49 -28.73
CA ASP A 129 -10.40 -14.22 -29.29
C ASP A 129 -10.71 -15.05 -30.56
N GLU A 130 -9.67 -15.58 -31.21
CA GLU A 130 -9.76 -16.45 -32.39
C GLU A 130 -9.77 -17.94 -32.03
N GLY A 131 -9.66 -18.30 -30.74
CA GLY A 131 -9.67 -19.68 -30.25
C GLY A 131 -8.31 -20.38 -30.24
N TYR A 132 -7.21 -19.68 -30.51
CA TYR A 132 -5.85 -20.24 -30.43
C TYR A 132 -5.35 -20.32 -28.99
N ASN A 133 -4.80 -21.49 -28.61
CA ASN A 133 -4.18 -21.69 -27.31
C ASN A 133 -2.78 -21.07 -27.27
N LEU A 134 -2.65 -19.94 -26.58
CA LEU A 134 -1.40 -19.22 -26.37
C LEU A 134 -0.45 -19.98 -25.44
N THR A 135 -0.99 -20.89 -24.62
CA THR A 135 -0.20 -21.67 -23.66
C THR A 135 0.50 -22.83 -24.34
N GLU A 136 -0.20 -23.52 -25.25
CA GLU A 136 0.37 -24.62 -26.04
C GLU A 136 1.60 -24.17 -26.84
N GLY A 137 1.55 -22.98 -27.47
CA GLY A 137 2.69 -22.44 -28.20
C GLY A 137 3.93 -22.21 -27.32
N ILE A 138 3.73 -21.80 -26.06
CA ILE A 138 4.82 -21.61 -25.10
C ILE A 138 5.32 -22.96 -24.57
N GLU A 139 4.43 -23.90 -24.31
CA GLU A 139 4.79 -25.25 -23.87
C GLU A 139 5.64 -25.98 -24.92
N GLN A 140 5.27 -25.88 -26.20
CA GLN A 140 6.06 -26.40 -27.31
C GLN A 140 7.46 -25.75 -27.37
N GLN A 141 7.58 -24.44 -27.18
CA GLN A 141 8.88 -23.74 -27.12
C GLN A 141 9.75 -24.22 -25.96
N GLN A 142 9.13 -24.59 -24.83
CA GLN A 142 9.83 -25.06 -23.64
C GLN A 142 10.00 -26.60 -23.59
N ASN A 143 9.65 -27.31 -24.67
CA ASN A 143 9.64 -28.79 -24.75
C ASN A 143 8.85 -29.44 -23.61
N ILE A 144 7.76 -28.82 -23.20
CA ILE A 144 6.86 -29.36 -22.17
C ILE A 144 5.84 -30.26 -22.89
N PRO A 145 5.72 -31.54 -22.51
CA PRO A 145 4.70 -32.41 -23.08
C PRO A 145 3.32 -31.89 -22.63
N HIS A 146 2.51 -31.50 -23.61
CA HIS A 146 1.14 -31.05 -23.37
C HIS A 146 0.38 -32.22 -22.72
N SER A 147 0.01 -32.05 -21.46
CA SER A 147 -0.71 -33.06 -20.71
C SER A 147 -2.19 -32.87 -21.03
N GLU A 148 -2.69 -33.58 -22.03
CA GLU A 148 -4.14 -33.66 -22.29
C GLU A 148 -4.83 -34.10 -20.99
N HIS A 149 -5.69 -33.24 -20.45
CA HIS A 149 -6.56 -33.54 -19.32
C HIS A 149 -7.98 -33.83 -19.81
#